data_AF-A0A7C2AR77-F1
#
_entry.id   AF-A0A7C2AR77-F1
#
_cell.length_a   1.000
_cell.length_b   1.000
_cell.length_c   1.000
_cell.angle_alpha   90.00
_cell.angle_beta   90.00
_cell.angle_gamma   90.00
#
_symmetry.space_group_name_H-M   'P 1'
#
loop_
_entity.id
_entity.type
_entity.pdbx_description
1 polymer ?
#
loop_
_entity_poly.entity_id
_entity_poly.type
_entity_poly.pdbx_seq_one_letter_code
_entity_poly.pdbx_strand_id
1 'polypeptide(L)' 'MGRTAGTRFATLEVRPSNIAAITLYKDAGFIPVGRRPGYYSDSKEDAIIMEYDFLKKVTDTEDMC' A
#
# COMPACT_ATOMS: atom_id res chain seq x y z
N MET A 1 9.54 -25.10 -9.98
CA MET A 1 8.21 -25.03 -9.32
C MET A 1 8.05 -23.63 -8.75
N GLY A 2 6.94 -22.94 -9.01
CA GLY A 2 6.73 -21.58 -8.49
C GLY A 2 5.72 -20.71 -9.26
N ARG A 3 4.69 -21.32 -9.84
CA ARG A 3 3.46 -20.63 -10.25
C ARG A 3 2.38 -21.19 -9.33
N THR A 4 1.50 -20.34 -8.80
CA THR A 4 0.41 -20.60 -7.82
C THR A 4 0.78 -20.48 -6.34
N ALA A 5 1.20 -19.31 -5.90
CA ALA A 5 0.78 -18.85 -4.57
C ALA A 5 -0.45 -17.96 -4.80
N GLY A 6 -1.62 -18.42 -4.36
CA GLY A 6 -2.85 -17.63 -4.34
C GLY A 6 -2.74 -16.51 -3.30
N THR A 7 -1.82 -15.58 -3.51
CA THR A 7 -1.60 -14.43 -2.62
C THR A 7 -2.78 -13.48 -2.79
N ARG A 8 -3.56 -13.32 -1.72
CA ARG A 8 -4.75 -12.47 -1.70
C ARG A 8 -4.41 -10.99 -1.51
N PHE A 9 -3.35 -10.71 -0.77
CA PHE A 9 -2.93 -9.36 -0.43
C PHE A 9 -1.42 -9.20 -0.57
N ALA A 10 -0.96 -8.04 -1.04
CA ALA A 10 0.43 -7.61 -0.94
C ALA A 10 0.53 -6.43 0.00
N THR A 11 1.44 -6.48 0.98
CA THR A 11 1.69 -5.38 1.90
C THR A 11 3.07 -4.78 1.66
N LEU A 12 3.19 -3.47 1.89
CA LEU A 12 4.45 -2.73 1.84
C LEU A 12 4.50 -1.66 2.93
N GLU A 13 5.72 -1.24 3.26
CA GLU A 13 5.98 -0.19 4.25
C GLU A 13 6.64 1.00 3.53
N VAL A 14 6.08 2.20 3.68
CA VAL A 14 6.60 3.43 3.06
C VAL A 14 6.77 4.53 4.11
N ARG A 15 7.84 5.31 3.99
CA ARG A 15 8.09 6.49 4.84
C ARG A 15 7.05 7.58 4.57
N PRO A 16 6.44 8.21 5.59
CA PRO A 16 5.52 9.33 5.44
C PRO A 16 6.11 10.50 4.65
N SER A 17 7.42 10.73 4.78
CA SER A 17 8.14 11.78 4.06
C SER A 17 8.30 11.48 2.56
N ASN A 18 8.16 10.24 2.11
CA ASN A 18 8.27 9.86 0.70
C ASN A 18 6.91 9.98 0.00
N ILE A 19 6.47 11.23 -0.17
CA ILE A 19 5.18 11.56 -0.80
C ILE A 19 5.08 10.98 -2.21
N ALA A 20 6.16 11.01 -2.99
CA ALA A 20 6.20 10.46 -4.34
C ALA A 20 5.89 8.96 -4.37
N ALA A 21 6.51 8.17 -3.48
CA ALA A 21 6.24 6.75 -3.37
C ALA A 21 4.82 6.47 -2.87
N ILE A 22 4.32 7.25 -1.91
CA ILE A 22 2.94 7.12 -1.42
C ILE A 22 1.94 7.33 -2.55
N THR A 23 2.10 8.38 -3.36
CA THR A 23 1.23 8.65 -4.51
C THR A 23 1.32 7.52 -5.52
N LEU A 24 2.53 7.07 -5.88
CA LEU A 24 2.71 5.94 -6.80
C LEU A 24 1.97 4.68 -6.32
N TYR A 25 2.08 4.33 -5.04
CA TYR A 25 1.41 3.15 -4.51
C TYR A 25 -0.11 3.32 -4.44
N LYS A 26 -0.61 4.52 -4.11
CA LYS A 26 -2.04 4.81 -4.17
C LYS A 26 -2.60 4.65 -5.59
N ASP A 27 -1.90 5.19 -6.58
CA ASP A 27 -2.31 5.10 -7.99
C ASP A 27 -2.23 3.65 -8.50
N ALA A 28 -1.30 2.86 -7.97
CA ALA A 28 -1.23 1.41 -8.21
C ALA A 28 -2.32 0.61 -7.49
N GLY A 29 -3.16 1.25 -6.68
CA GLY A 29 -4.29 0.65 -5.96
C GLY A 29 -3.99 0.16 -4.54
N PHE A 30 -2.81 0.46 -4.00
CA PHE A 30 -2.51 0.18 -2.60
C PHE A 30 -3.23 1.18 -1.69
N ILE A 31 -3.77 0.69 -0.59
CA ILE A 31 -4.45 1.50 0.43
C ILE A 31 -3.64 1.50 1.73
N PRO A 32 -3.55 2.63 2.45
CA PRO A 32 -2.93 2.65 3.77
C PRO A 32 -3.80 1.89 4.78
N VAL A 33 -3.25 0.85 5.39
CA VAL A 33 -3.95 -0.01 6.37
C VAL A 33 -3.47 0.19 7.81
N GLY A 34 -2.33 0.87 8.00
CA GLY A 34 -1.82 1.12 9.34
C GLY A 34 -0.58 1.98 9.36
N ARG A 35 -0.11 2.28 10.57
CA ARG A 35 1.17 2.97 10.81
C ARG A 35 1.92 2.30 11.96
N ARG A 36 3.24 2.17 11.81
CA ARG A 36 4.15 1.72 12.86
C ARG A 36 4.93 2.91 13.38
N PRO A 37 4.66 3.37 14.61
CA PRO A 37 5.35 4.53 15.15
C PRO A 37 6.82 4.21 15.40
N GLY A 38 7.71 5.12 14.98
CA GLY A 38 9.16 4.99 15.21
C GLY A 38 9.84 3.78 14.56
N TYR A 39 9.29 3.26 13.46
CA TYR A 39 9.84 2.10 12.76
C TYR A 39 11.25 2.34 12.20
N TYR A 40 11.49 3.55 11.70
CA TYR A 40 12.80 3.94 11.19
C TYR A 40 13.63 4.57 12.31
N SER A 41 14.61 3.82 12.83
CA SER A 41 15.42 4.19 13.99
C SER A 41 16.38 5.36 13.71
N ASP A 42 16.73 5.57 12.45
CA ASP A 42 17.63 6.59 11.93
C ASP A 42 16.98 7.98 11.92
N SER A 43 15.72 8.09 11.51
CA SER A 43 15.00 9.36 11.41
C SER A 43 13.89 9.54 12.45
N LYS A 44 13.64 8.52 13.30
CA LYS A 44 12.46 8.41 14.20
C LYS A 44 11.13 8.56 13.47
N GLU A 45 11.11 8.33 12.17
CA GLU A 45 9.89 8.41 11.39
C GLU A 45 9.06 7.14 11.52
N ASP A 46 7.76 7.32 11.48
CA ASP A 46 6.80 6.23 11.40
C ASP A 46 6.93 5.52 10.05
N ALA A 47 6.43 4.29 9.94
CA ALA A 47 6.20 3.63 8.65
C ALA A 47 4.71 3.54 8.38
N ILE A 48 4.29 3.91 7.17
CA ILE A 48 2.93 3.68 6.68
C ILE A 48 2.88 2.29 6.07
N ILE A 49 2.02 1.43 6.60
CA ILE A 49 1.74 0.14 6.00
C ILE A 49 0.65 0.35 4.95
N MET A 50 0.94 -0.04 3.72
CA MET A 50 -0.03 -0.07 2.63
C MET A 50 -0.29 -1.50 2.18
N GLU A 51 -1.49 -1.78 1.72
CA GLU A 51 -1.94 -3.10 1.28
C GLU A 51 -2.65 -3.01 -0.08
N TYR A 52 -2.39 -3.98 -0.95
CA TYR A 52 -3.08 -4.20 -2.20
C TYR A 52 -3.82 -5.53 -2.13
N ASP A 53 -5.12 -5.51 -2.35
CA ASP A 53 -5.96 -6.71 -2.45
C ASP A 53 -6.10 -7.11 -3.92
N PHE A 54 -5.54 -8.25 -4.30
CA PHE A 54 -5.57 -8.77 -5.67
C PHE A 54 -6.96 -9.25 -6.10
N LEU A 55 -7.90 -9.40 -5.17
CA LEU A 55 -9.27 -9.82 -5.42
C LEU A 55 -10.27 -8.66 -5.40
N LYS A 56 -9.87 -7.47 -4.93
CA LYS A 56 -10.66 -6.26 -5.15
C LYS A 56 -10.61 -5.89 -6.61
N LYS A 57 -11.69 -6.20 -7.34
CA LYS A 57 -11.95 -5.55 -8.62
C LYS A 57 -12.09 -4.06 -8.32
N VAL A 58 -11.34 -3.24 -9.04
CA VAL A 58 -11.48 -1.77 -9.04
C VAL A 58 -12.89 -1.47 -9.56
N THR A 59 -13.86 -1.46 -8.68
CA THR A 59 -15.19 -0.92 -8.91
C THR A 59 -15.13 0.55 -8.53
N ASP A 60 -14.57 1.36 -9.44
CA ASP A 60 -14.83 2.80 -9.47
C ASP A 60 -14.59 3.30 -10.90
N THR A 61 -15.57 3.05 -11.75
CA THR A 61 -15.78 3.86 -12.97
C THR A 61 -17.27 4.13 -13.17
N GLU A 62 -18.04 4.08 -12.08
CA GLU A 62 -19.48 4.33 -12.06
C GLU A 62 -19.82 5.23 -10.85
N ASP A 63 -19.30 6.46 -10.80
CA ASP A 63 -20.07 7.63 -10.35
C ASP A 63 -19.33 8.95 -10.67
N MET A 64 -19.31 9.31 -11.95
CA MET A 64 -19.40 10.73 -12.33
C MET A 64 -20.44 10.81 -13.44
N CYS A 65 -21.67 10.98 -12.98
CA CYS A 65 -22.83 11.48 -13.74
C CYS A 65 -22.48 12.81 -14.44
#